data_AF-A0A431KTW2-F1
#
_entry.id   AF-A0A431KTW2-F1
#
_cell.length_a   1.000
_cell.length_b   1.000
_cell.length_c   1.000
_cell.angle_alpha   90.00
_cell.angle_beta   90.00
_cell.angle_gamma   90.00
#
_symmetry.space_group_name_H-M   'P 1'
#
loop_
_entity.id
_entity.type
_entity.pdbx_description
1 polymer ?
#
loop_
_entity_poly.entity_id
_entity_poly.type
_entity_poly.pdbx_seq_one_letter_code
_entity_poly.pdbx_strand_id
1 'polypeptide(L)'
;MYPFIMLGFYIYQFVPIMLIEAVVLWRLKWGSLRLSLLDSLLVNFASFTGLLLGLGPYITGSGIWGLTLFGTYSIMVEGAFLMLLERHTAKKVWLTILAANLASCIMLGIETIFTVPTKG
;
A
#
# COMPACT_ATOMS: atom_id res chain seq x y z
N MET A 1 -13.49 22.20 -1.88
CA MET A 1 -13.91 20.89 -1.36
C MET A 1 -12.94 19.77 -1.78
N TYR A 2 -12.66 19.59 -3.08
CA TYR A 2 -11.70 18.59 -3.58
C TYR A 2 -10.24 18.66 -3.06
N PRO A 3 -9.57 19.84 -2.96
CA PRO A 3 -8.16 19.87 -2.56
C PRO A 3 -7.93 19.42 -1.11
N PHE A 4 -8.88 19.69 -0.21
CA PHE A 4 -8.80 19.27 1.20
C PHE A 4 -8.97 17.76 1.36
N ILE A 5 -9.83 17.13 0.54
CA ILE A 5 -10.04 15.67 0.57
C ILE A 5 -8.79 14.95 0.05
N MET A 6 -8.22 15.43 -1.06
CA MET A 6 -6.98 14.87 -1.61
C MET A 6 -5.81 15.00 -0.63
N LEU A 7 -5.65 16.18 -0.03
CA LEU A 7 -4.63 16.41 0.99
C LEU A 7 -4.79 15.47 2.20
N GLY A 8 -6.03 15.24 2.64
CA GLY A 8 -6.34 14.30 3.71
C GLY A 8 -5.89 12.87 3.39
N PHE A 9 -6.20 12.36 2.20
CA PHE A 9 -5.74 11.03 1.77
C PHE A 9 -4.21 10.90 1.82
N TYR A 10 -3.49 11.89 1.29
CA TYR A 10 -2.02 11.84 1.28
C TYR A 10 -1.44 11.82 2.69
N ILE A 11 -1.95 12.65 3.59
CA ILE A 11 -1.41 12.81 4.94
C ILE A 11 -1.79 11.63 5.83
N TYR A 12 -3.05 11.20 5.81
CA TYR A 12 -3.57 10.23 6.77
C TYR A 12 -3.49 8.78 6.30
N GLN A 13 -3.36 8.55 4.99
CA GLN A 13 -3.33 7.19 4.43
C GLN A 13 -2.04 6.90 3.68
N PHE A 14 -1.72 7.68 2.65
CA PHE A 14 -0.58 7.40 1.77
C PHE A 14 0.76 7.45 2.51
N VAL A 15 1.01 8.53 3.27
CA VAL A 15 2.26 8.68 4.03
C VAL A 15 2.42 7.59 5.10
N PRO A 16 1.42 7.29 5.95
CA PRO A 16 1.52 6.19 6.91
C PRO A 16 1.75 4.82 6.27
N ILE A 17 1.05 4.47 5.20
CA ILE A 17 1.28 3.23 4.44
C ILE A 17 2.73 3.16 3.98
N MET A 18 3.19 4.19 3.26
CA MET A 18 4.56 4.26 2.74
C MET A 18 5.60 4.07 3.86
N LEU A 19 5.39 4.70 5.03
CA LEU A 19 6.31 4.58 6.17
C LEU A 19 6.31 3.17 6.76
N ILE A 20 5.14 2.56 6.97
CA ILE A 20 5.05 1.19 7.49
C ILE A 20 5.72 0.20 6.54
N GLU A 21 5.44 0.29 5.25
CA GLU A 21 6.05 -0.61 4.27
C GLU A 21 7.55 -0.43 4.19
N ALA A 22 8.04 0.81 4.21
CA ALA A 22 9.47 1.09 4.26
C ALA A 22 10.14 0.46 5.49
N VAL A 23 9.47 0.49 6.65
CA VAL A 23 9.95 -0.17 7.87
C VAL A 23 9.96 -1.69 7.69
N VAL A 24 8.92 -2.29 7.11
CA VAL A 24 8.86 -3.74 6.85
C VAL A 24 9.99 -4.16 5.91
N LEU A 25 10.17 -3.46 4.78
CA LEU A 25 11.26 -3.69 3.83
C LEU A 25 12.62 -3.62 4.55
N TRP A 26 12.85 -2.57 5.34
CA TRP A 26 14.09 -2.40 6.09
C TRP A 26 14.33 -3.54 7.08
N ARG A 27 13.30 -3.95 7.83
CA ARG A 27 13.38 -5.05 8.82
C ARG A 27 13.61 -6.41 8.17
N LEU A 28 13.12 -6.62 6.94
CA LEU A 28 13.36 -7.82 6.14
C LEU A 28 14.68 -7.79 5.37
N LYS A 29 15.59 -6.86 5.73
CA LYS A 29 16.91 -6.71 5.11
C LYS A 29 16.82 -6.50 3.59
N TRP A 30 15.84 -5.71 3.15
CA TRP A 30 15.71 -5.28 1.75
C TRP A 30 16.94 -4.44 1.34
N GLY A 31 17.27 -3.43 2.14
CA GLY A 31 18.46 -2.61 1.95
C GLY A 31 18.62 -1.59 3.05
N SER A 32 19.28 -0.47 2.74
CA SER A 32 19.34 0.66 3.66
C SER A 32 17.94 1.25 3.90
N LEU A 33 17.76 1.98 5.01
CA LEU A 33 16.48 2.63 5.31
C LEU A 33 16.06 3.60 4.19
N ARG A 34 17.02 4.36 3.64
CA ARG A 34 16.77 5.28 2.51
C ARG A 34 16.31 4.54 1.26
N LEU A 35 16.94 3.41 0.93
CA LEU A 35 16.53 2.59 -0.20
C LEU A 35 15.13 2.02 0.02
N SER A 36 14.83 1.56 1.23
CA SER A 36 13.52 1.00 1.59
C SER A 36 12.41 2.06 1.52
N LEU A 37 12.70 3.31 1.93
CA LEU A 37 11.79 4.45 1.77
C LEU A 37 11.54 4.80 0.31
N LEU A 38 12.59 4.84 -0.52
CA LEU A 38 12.46 5.12 -1.95
C LEU A 38 11.68 4.02 -2.67
N ASP A 39 12.01 2.75 -2.42
CA ASP A 39 11.33 1.63 -3.04
C ASP A 39 9.85 1.58 -2.58
N SER A 40 9.57 1.78 -1.28
CA SER A 40 8.21 1.91 -0.75
C SER A 40 7.43 3.05 -1.42
N LEU A 41 8.03 4.24 -1.53
CA LEU A 41 7.42 5.39 -2.20
C LEU A 41 7.08 5.07 -3.67
N LEU A 42 8.01 4.46 -4.40
CA LEU A 42 7.84 4.13 -5.82
C LEU A 42 6.71 3.11 -6.03
N VAL A 43 6.69 2.04 -5.23
CA VAL A 43 5.69 0.97 -5.40
C VAL A 43 4.30 1.44 -4.97
N ASN A 44 4.19 2.22 -3.89
CA ASN A 44 2.91 2.84 -3.50
C ASN A 44 2.41 3.83 -4.54
N PHE A 45 3.31 4.61 -5.13
CA PHE A 45 2.94 5.53 -6.21
C PHE A 45 2.49 4.76 -7.46
N ALA A 46 3.15 3.65 -7.80
CA ALA A 46 2.71 2.76 -8.90
C ALA A 46 1.32 2.16 -8.63
N SER A 47 1.08 1.63 -7.43
CA SER A 47 -0.24 1.11 -7.04
C SER A 47 -1.31 2.19 -7.05
N PHE A 48 -1.01 3.41 -6.57
CA PHE A 48 -1.93 4.53 -6.58
C PHE A 48 -2.27 5.01 -8.00
N THR A 49 -1.27 5.12 -8.89
CA THR A 49 -1.50 5.56 -10.26
C THR A 49 -2.40 4.59 -11.02
N GLY A 50 -2.18 3.28 -10.91
CA GLY A 50 -3.07 2.34 -11.57
C GLY A 50 -4.44 2.18 -10.88
N LEU A 51 -4.54 2.47 -9.58
CA LEU A 51 -5.84 2.67 -8.91
C LEU A 51 -6.64 3.79 -9.58
N LEU A 52 -6.02 4.96 -9.76
CA LEU A 52 -6.65 6.12 -10.39
C LEU A 52 -7.02 5.88 -11.86
N LEU A 53 -6.18 5.14 -12.60
CA LEU A 53 -6.32 4.98 -14.05
C LEU A 53 -7.30 3.89 -14.47
N GLY A 54 -7.76 3.01 -13.56
CA GLY A 54 -8.67 1.94 -13.99
C GLY A 54 -9.45 1.19 -12.92
N LEU A 55 -9.00 1.18 -11.66
CA LEU A 55 -9.63 0.33 -10.63
C LEU A 55 -10.56 1.06 -9.66
N GLY A 56 -10.43 2.38 -9.55
CA GLY A 56 -11.29 3.20 -8.69
C GLY A 56 -12.79 2.88 -8.81
N PRO A 57 -13.37 2.84 -10.03
CA PRO A 57 -14.80 2.56 -10.21
C PRO A 57 -15.26 1.18 -9.70
N TYR A 58 -14.37 0.17 -9.71
CA TYR A 58 -14.68 -1.20 -9.29
C TYR A 58 -14.52 -1.43 -7.78
N ILE A 59 -13.70 -0.60 -7.13
CA ILE A 59 -13.45 -0.66 -5.68
C ILE A 59 -14.45 0.19 -4.90
N THR A 60 -15.02 1.22 -5.53
CA THR A 60 -15.96 2.12 -4.87
C THR A 60 -17.30 1.40 -4.62
N GLY A 61 -17.69 1.25 -3.35
CA GLY A 61 -18.98 0.67 -2.97
C GLY A 61 -19.01 -0.87 -2.86
N SER A 62 -17.90 -1.57 -3.09
CA SER A 62 -17.82 -3.04 -3.08
C SER A 62 -17.48 -3.66 -1.70
N GLY A 63 -17.44 -2.85 -0.64
CA GLY A 63 -17.27 -3.33 0.75
C GLY A 63 -16.01 -4.18 0.94
N ILE A 64 -16.14 -5.34 1.58
CA ILE A 64 -15.01 -6.26 1.82
C ILE A 64 -14.36 -6.77 0.52
N TRP A 65 -15.15 -6.93 -0.55
CA TRP A 65 -14.64 -7.36 -1.85
C TRP A 65 -13.78 -6.29 -2.50
N GLY A 66 -14.09 -5.01 -2.26
CA GLY A 66 -13.25 -3.89 -2.69
C GLY A 66 -11.87 -3.91 -2.03
N LEU A 67 -11.80 -4.23 -0.73
CA LEU A 67 -10.53 -4.39 -0.01
C LEU A 67 -9.72 -5.58 -0.52
N THR A 68 -10.38 -6.73 -0.77
CA THR A 68 -9.72 -7.91 -1.33
C THR A 68 -9.15 -7.63 -2.72
N LEU A 69 -9.95 -6.99 -3.61
CA LEU A 69 -9.53 -6.60 -4.95
C LEU A 69 -8.37 -5.60 -4.91
N PHE A 70 -8.45 -4.58 -4.06
CA PHE A 70 -7.38 -3.60 -3.89
C PHE A 70 -6.09 -4.26 -3.38
N GLY A 71 -6.18 -5.11 -2.35
CA GLY A 71 -5.02 -5.80 -1.79
C GLY A 71 -4.36 -6.75 -2.80
N THR A 72 -5.15 -7.54 -3.53
CA THR A 72 -4.58 -8.42 -4.58
C THR A 72 -3.94 -7.61 -5.70
N TYR A 73 -4.59 -6.54 -6.14
CA TYR A 73 -4.02 -5.64 -7.12
C TYR A 73 -2.69 -5.01 -6.67
N SER A 74 -2.64 -4.46 -5.44
CA SER A 74 -1.43 -3.83 -4.90
C SER A 74 -0.28 -4.82 -4.84
N ILE A 75 -0.51 -6.03 -4.31
CA ILE A 75 0.51 -7.10 -4.27
C ILE A 75 1.05 -7.41 -5.67
N MET A 76 0.18 -7.48 -6.68
CA MET A 76 0.60 -7.76 -8.06
C MET A 76 1.42 -6.61 -8.66
N VAL A 77 1.02 -5.35 -8.47
CA VAL A 77 1.72 -4.18 -9.00
C VAL A 77 3.07 -4.00 -8.34
N GLU A 78 3.11 -4.01 -7.01
CA GLU A 78 4.37 -3.88 -6.27
C GLU A 78 5.30 -5.05 -6.59
N GLY A 79 4.73 -6.26 -6.71
CA GLY A 79 5.42 -7.48 -7.11
C GLY A 79 6.13 -7.33 -8.43
N ALA A 80 5.38 -6.96 -9.45
CA ALA A 80 5.91 -6.73 -10.79
C ALA A 80 6.94 -5.60 -10.78
N PHE A 81 6.65 -4.48 -10.13
CA PHE A 81 7.55 -3.32 -10.10
C PHE A 81 8.91 -3.65 -9.47
N LEU A 82 8.93 -4.29 -8.30
CA LEU A 82 10.19 -4.65 -7.64
C LEU A 82 10.93 -5.78 -8.36
N MET A 83 10.22 -6.69 -9.03
CA MET A 83 10.84 -7.68 -9.91
C MET A 83 11.57 -7.03 -11.09
N LEU A 84 11.02 -5.97 -11.68
CA LEU A 84 11.65 -5.23 -12.78
C LEU A 84 12.93 -4.49 -12.36
N LEU A 85 13.11 -4.21 -11.06
CA LEU A 85 14.35 -3.62 -10.56
C LEU A 85 15.49 -4.64 -10.45
N GLU A 86 15.20 -5.94 -10.55
CA GLU A 86 16.17 -7.06 -10.55
C GLU A 86 17.16 -7.07 -9.37
N ARG A 87 16.86 -6.39 -8.26
CA ARG A 87 17.77 -6.27 -7.10
C ARG A 87 17.79 -7.50 -6.20
N HIS A 88 16.72 -8.28 -6.20
CA HIS A 88 16.52 -9.41 -5.29
C HIS A 88 15.88 -10.59 -6.00
N THR A 89 16.02 -11.78 -5.42
CA THR A 89 15.38 -12.99 -5.96
C THR A 89 13.86 -12.90 -5.85
N ALA A 90 13.15 -13.50 -6.81
CA ALA A 90 11.69 -13.48 -6.84
C ALA A 90 11.05 -13.91 -5.52
N LYS A 91 11.57 -14.99 -4.91
CA LYS A 91 11.09 -15.45 -3.60
C LYS A 91 11.19 -14.38 -2.53
N LYS A 92 12.29 -13.62 -2.47
CA LYS A 92 12.47 -12.54 -1.50
C LYS A 92 11.54 -11.36 -1.80
N VAL A 93 11.37 -11.00 -3.07
CA VAL A 93 10.46 -9.95 -3.53
C VAL A 93 9.03 -10.25 -3.05
N TRP A 94 8.48 -11.40 -3.46
CA TRP A 94 7.10 -11.76 -3.13
C TRP A 94 6.83 -11.89 -1.63
N LEU A 95 7.75 -12.49 -0.86
CA LEU A 95 7.59 -12.58 0.60
C LEU A 95 7.62 -11.21 1.28
N THR A 96 8.47 -10.30 0.82
CA THR A 96 8.58 -8.95 1.39
C THR A 96 7.32 -8.15 1.13
N ILE A 97 6.78 -8.24 -0.09
CA ILE A 97 5.58 -7.51 -0.50
C ILE A 97 4.34 -8.02 0.22
N LEU A 98 4.19 -9.35 0.35
CA LEU A 98 3.11 -9.93 1.13
C LEU A 98 3.14 -9.45 2.59
N ALA A 99 4.33 -9.39 3.20
CA ALA A 99 4.47 -8.88 4.56
C ALA A 99 4.17 -7.38 4.66
N ALA A 100 4.64 -6.58 3.70
CA ALA A 100 4.42 -5.14 3.65
C ALA A 100 2.93 -4.80 3.48
N ASN A 101 2.27 -5.40 2.48
CA ASN A 101 0.84 -5.24 2.24
C ASN A 101 -0.02 -5.73 3.41
N LEU A 102 0.37 -6.84 4.07
CA LEU A 102 -0.34 -7.29 5.27
C LEU A 102 -0.26 -6.25 6.39
N ALA A 103 0.91 -5.66 6.63
CA ALA A 103 1.09 -4.62 7.63
C ALA A 103 0.25 -3.37 7.31
N SER A 104 0.24 -2.95 6.05
CA SER A 104 -0.59 -1.84 5.57
C SER A 104 -2.08 -2.12 5.70
N CYS A 105 -2.54 -3.33 5.34
CA CYS A 105 -3.92 -3.75 5.53
C CYS A 105 -4.33 -3.77 7.00
N ILE A 106 -3.46 -4.22 7.92
CA ILE A 106 -3.72 -4.17 9.37
C ILE A 106 -3.85 -2.71 9.82
N MET A 107 -2.96 -1.81 9.38
CA MET A 107 -3.04 -0.39 9.70
C MET A 107 -4.36 0.22 9.24
N LEU A 108 -4.76 -0.04 8.00
CA LEU A 108 -6.03 0.42 7.43
C LEU A 108 -7.22 -0.13 8.20
N GLY A 109 -7.20 -1.43 8.54
CA GLY A 109 -8.24 -2.06 9.36
C GLY A 109 -8.39 -1.38 10.73
N ILE A 110 -7.26 -1.10 11.39
CA ILE A 110 -7.24 -0.36 12.65
C ILE A 110 -7.84 1.05 12.49
N GLU A 111 -7.41 1.79 11.47
CA GLU A 111 -7.91 3.14 11.18
C GLU A 111 -9.43 3.12 10.97
N THR A 112 -9.96 2.15 10.21
CA THR A 112 -11.41 2.03 9.98
C THR A 112 -12.20 1.76 11.27
N ILE A 113 -11.66 0.97 12.20
CA ILE A 113 -12.31 0.70 13.50
C ILE A 113 -12.39 1.99 14.34
N PHE A 114 -11.35 2.81 14.32
CA PHE A 114 -11.30 4.05 15.11
C PHE A 114 -12.00 5.25 14.47
N THR A 115 -12.25 5.22 13.16
CA THR A 115 -12.88 6.32 12.41
C THR A 115 -14.37 6.11 12.14
N VAL A 116 -14.87 4.87 12.18
CA VAL A 116 -16.32 4.62 12.13
C VAL A 116 -16.92 5.00 13.49
N PRO A 117 -17.84 5.99 13.56
CA PRO A 117 -18.54 6.27 14.81
C PRO A 117 -19.29 5.00 15.22
N THR A 118 -18.96 4.46 16.38
CA THR A 118 -19.78 3.44 17.04
C THR A 118 -21.16 4.06 17.21
N LYS A 119 -22.14 3.61 16.42
CA LYS A 119 -23.55 3.90 16.68
C LYS A 119 -23.90 3.25 18.03
N GLY A 120 -23.74 4.02 19.09
CA GLY A 120 -24.27 3.76 20.43
C GLY A 120 -25.34 4.80 20.72
#